data_AF-A0A3C0VZF9-F1
#
_entry.id   AF-A0A3C0VZF9-F1
#
_cell.length_a   1.000
_cell.length_b   1.000
_cell.length_c   1.000
_cell.angle_alpha   90.00
_cell.angle_beta   90.00
_cell.angle_gamma   90.00
#
_symmetry.space_group_name_H-M   'P 1'
#
loop_
_entity.id
_entity.type
_entity.pdbx_description
1 polymer ?
#
loop_
_entity_poly.entity_id
_entity_poly.type
_entity_poly.pdbx_seq_one_letter_code
_entity_poly.pdbx_strand_id
1 'polypeptide(L)'
;EKGEKKEPSIEKVFMWDSLGKRYQSKPDELDIAFEFHFQNHTTKEIRITQAFSSCGCTVATLPKKPWIIKPGEKGSIPITMDVRGKVGIIEKDSTIVTSSGTVVLTTKVAIGADTSTTGGAPRRERSAEERAANLKLAAQNRQAVFKNNCVECHVKPTVGKRGRQLYATACGICHDAKNRAPFVTELRAIAKGKDRAYWDQWIRDSKPGTLMPAFGKKHGGPLDESQIKSLVVYLTRIFPRELKTKQAIEAASKTGAKPGELPLK
;
A
#
# COMPACT_ATOMS: atom_id res chain seq x y z
N GLU A 1 -24.49 -14.99 -40.20
CA GLU A 1 -24.41 -14.62 -38.77
C GLU A 1 -23.49 -15.58 -38.05
N LYS A 2 -22.40 -15.10 -37.45
CA LYS A 2 -21.55 -15.89 -36.54
C LYS A 2 -21.28 -15.02 -35.32
N GLY A 3 -22.08 -15.24 -34.27
CA GLY A 3 -21.98 -14.51 -33.02
C GLY A 3 -20.64 -14.80 -32.32
N GLU A 4 -19.83 -13.76 -32.17
CA GLU A 4 -18.66 -13.78 -31.30
C GLU A 4 -19.10 -14.08 -29.86
N LYS A 5 -18.63 -15.20 -29.31
CA LYS A 5 -18.80 -15.52 -27.89
C LYS A 5 -17.96 -14.54 -27.07
N LYS A 6 -18.62 -13.44 -26.67
CA LYS A 6 -18.14 -12.45 -25.71
C LYS A 6 -17.68 -13.16 -24.43
N GLU A 7 -16.40 -13.06 -24.11
CA GLU A 7 -15.83 -13.61 -22.87
C GLU A 7 -16.57 -13.08 -21.64
N PRO A 8 -16.82 -13.92 -20.62
CA PRO A 8 -17.50 -13.48 -19.41
C PRO A 8 -16.83 -12.29 -18.74
N SER A 9 -17.52 -11.16 -18.63
CA SER A 9 -17.17 -10.11 -17.66
C SER A 9 -17.08 -10.75 -16.26
N ILE A 10 -16.17 -10.27 -15.40
CA ILE A 10 -15.92 -10.89 -14.09
C ILE A 10 -17.12 -10.79 -13.13
N GLU A 11 -18.12 -9.99 -13.49
CA GLU A 11 -19.50 -10.01 -12.98
C GLU A 11 -20.14 -11.41 -13.04
N LYS A 12 -19.63 -12.32 -13.89
CA LYS A 12 -20.15 -13.68 -14.04
C LYS A 12 -19.61 -14.68 -13.01
N VAL A 13 -18.56 -14.35 -12.23
CA VAL A 13 -17.99 -15.25 -11.21
C VAL A 13 -18.55 -14.92 -9.84
N PHE A 14 -18.40 -13.66 -9.44
CA PHE A 14 -18.95 -13.14 -8.20
C PHE A 14 -19.91 -12.01 -8.53
N MET A 15 -21.10 -12.07 -7.93
CA MET A 15 -22.00 -10.94 -7.90
C MET A 15 -21.58 -10.04 -6.75
N TRP A 16 -20.96 -8.90 -7.08
CA TRP A 16 -20.50 -7.91 -6.11
C TRP A 16 -21.59 -6.90 -5.79
N ASP A 17 -21.61 -6.40 -4.55
CA ASP A 17 -22.46 -5.25 -4.18
C ASP A 17 -22.01 -3.97 -4.92
N SER A 18 -20.70 -3.78 -5.07
CA SER A 18 -20.08 -2.75 -5.89
C SER A 18 -18.64 -3.11 -6.23
N LEU A 19 -18.10 -2.57 -7.32
CA LEU A 19 -16.66 -2.60 -7.62
C LEU A 19 -15.96 -1.29 -7.23
N GLY A 20 -16.72 -0.26 -6.85
CA GLY A 20 -16.22 1.06 -6.49
C GLY A 20 -16.98 1.68 -5.33
N LYS A 21 -16.28 2.06 -4.26
CA LYS A 21 -16.89 2.74 -3.10
C LYS A 21 -16.24 4.09 -2.86
N ARG A 22 -17.07 5.08 -2.49
CA ARG A 22 -16.66 6.47 -2.22
C ARG A 22 -17.02 6.85 -0.80
N TYR A 23 -16.19 7.67 -0.16
CA TYR A 23 -16.42 8.15 1.20
C TYR A 23 -15.91 9.59 1.38
N GLN A 24 -16.63 10.40 2.15
CA GLN A 24 -16.21 11.75 2.53
C GLN A 24 -15.72 11.70 3.97
N SER A 25 -14.44 11.99 4.22
CA SER A 25 -13.87 11.88 5.56
C SER A 25 -14.41 12.95 6.49
N LYS A 26 -14.53 12.61 7.78
CA LYS A 26 -14.65 13.60 8.85
C LYS A 26 -13.27 14.17 9.21
N PRO A 27 -13.19 15.37 9.85
CA PRO A 27 -11.92 16.03 10.17
C PRO A 27 -10.92 15.16 10.95
N ASP A 28 -11.40 14.27 11.83
CA ASP A 28 -10.54 13.45 12.71
C ASP A 28 -10.44 11.97 12.29
N GLU A 29 -11.02 11.58 11.15
CA GLU A 29 -10.98 10.20 10.69
C GLU A 29 -9.63 9.89 10.03
N LEU A 30 -8.85 9.00 10.66
CA LEU A 30 -7.51 8.63 10.21
C LEU A 30 -7.45 7.32 9.44
N ASP A 31 -8.40 6.42 9.69
CA ASP A 31 -8.53 5.11 9.05
C ASP A 31 -9.98 4.94 8.58
N ILE A 32 -10.18 4.83 7.26
CA ILE A 32 -11.52 4.72 6.64
C ILE A 32 -11.73 3.28 6.18
N ALA A 33 -12.76 2.64 6.71
CA ALA A 33 -13.11 1.27 6.39
C ALA A 33 -14.12 1.19 5.24
N PHE A 34 -13.85 0.30 4.29
CA PHE A 34 -14.76 -0.14 3.25
C PHE A 34 -14.97 -1.64 3.40
N GLU A 35 -16.17 -2.12 3.11
CA GLU A 35 -16.46 -3.55 3.07
C GLU A 35 -17.16 -3.88 1.76
N PHE A 36 -16.56 -4.73 0.93
CA PHE A 36 -17.12 -5.15 -0.35
C PHE A 36 -17.74 -6.54 -0.19
N HIS A 37 -19.01 -6.69 -0.53
CA HIS A 37 -19.72 -7.96 -0.39
C HIS A 37 -19.82 -8.64 -1.75
N PHE A 38 -19.73 -9.97 -1.74
CA PHE A 38 -19.89 -10.78 -2.95
C PHE A 38 -20.66 -12.07 -2.68
N GLN A 39 -21.22 -12.63 -3.74
CA GLN A 39 -21.81 -13.97 -3.76
C GLN A 39 -21.27 -14.78 -4.94
N ASN A 40 -20.88 -16.04 -4.71
CA ASN A 40 -20.54 -16.96 -5.80
C ASN A 40 -21.81 -17.32 -6.57
N HIS A 41 -21.93 -16.83 -7.79
CA HIS A 41 -23.08 -17.10 -8.66
C HIS A 41 -22.81 -18.21 -9.67
N THR A 42 -21.64 -18.85 -9.59
CA THR A 42 -21.29 -19.99 -10.43
C THR A 42 -21.74 -21.29 -9.80
N THR A 43 -21.79 -22.35 -10.60
CA THR A 43 -22.03 -23.73 -10.14
C THR A 43 -20.78 -24.44 -9.62
N LYS A 44 -19.63 -23.74 -9.57
CA LYS A 44 -18.33 -24.29 -9.17
C LYS A 44 -17.78 -23.57 -7.95
N GLU A 45 -16.87 -24.21 -7.25
CA GLU A 45 -16.10 -23.55 -6.20
C GLU A 45 -15.12 -22.55 -6.81
N ILE A 46 -15.04 -21.37 -6.21
CA ILE A 46 -14.08 -20.32 -6.58
C ILE A 46 -13.09 -20.13 -5.43
N ARG A 47 -11.80 -20.10 -5.75
CA ARG A 47 -10.74 -19.93 -4.75
C ARG A 47 -10.19 -18.51 -4.83
N ILE A 48 -10.28 -17.75 -3.75
CA ILE A 48 -9.52 -16.51 -3.59
C ILE A 48 -8.12 -16.87 -3.10
N THR A 49 -7.13 -16.67 -3.96
CA THR A 49 -5.75 -17.08 -3.70
C THR A 49 -4.93 -15.93 -3.14
N GLN A 50 -5.17 -14.70 -3.61
CA GLN A 50 -4.43 -13.52 -3.20
C GLN A 50 -5.31 -12.27 -3.19
N ALA A 51 -4.91 -11.32 -2.36
CA ALA A 51 -5.44 -9.97 -2.37
C ALA A 51 -4.29 -9.03 -2.00
N PHE A 52 -4.11 -7.97 -2.79
CA PHE A 52 -3.09 -6.97 -2.55
C PHE A 52 -3.62 -5.59 -2.94
N SER A 53 -3.15 -4.55 -2.26
CA SER A 53 -3.54 -3.16 -2.55
C SER A 53 -2.43 -2.42 -3.28
N SER A 54 -2.74 -1.31 -3.92
CA SER A 54 -1.75 -0.56 -4.71
C SER A 54 -0.65 0.14 -3.88
N CYS A 55 -0.96 0.78 -2.75
CA CYS A 55 0.06 1.60 -2.05
C CYS A 55 -0.28 2.05 -0.62
N GLY A 56 -0.92 1.19 0.19
CA GLY A 56 -1.04 1.44 1.64
C GLY A 56 -2.43 1.28 2.24
N CYS A 57 -3.45 0.97 1.43
CA CYS A 57 -4.70 0.44 1.99
C CYS A 57 -4.44 -0.98 2.49
N THR A 58 -4.89 -1.30 3.68
CA THR A 58 -4.82 -2.66 4.19
C THR A 58 -6.07 -3.41 3.72
N VAL A 59 -5.90 -4.46 2.91
CA VAL A 59 -6.97 -5.48 2.80
C VAL A 59 -6.94 -6.22 4.13
N ALA A 60 -7.94 -5.97 4.97
CA ALA A 60 -7.98 -6.56 6.29
C ALA A 60 -8.17 -8.07 6.17
N THR A 61 -7.51 -8.77 7.08
CA THR A 61 -7.37 -10.21 7.26
C THR A 61 -8.40 -11.06 6.50
N LEU A 62 -8.03 -11.54 5.32
CA LEU A 62 -8.83 -12.57 4.64
C LEU A 62 -8.77 -13.89 5.44
N PRO A 63 -9.78 -14.75 5.32
CA PRO A 63 -9.73 -16.11 5.83
C PRO A 63 -8.48 -16.88 5.35
N LYS A 64 -8.15 -17.99 6.00
CA LYS A 64 -6.99 -18.82 5.65
C LYS A 64 -7.00 -19.11 4.13
N LYS A 65 -5.92 -18.71 3.45
CA LYS A 65 -5.78 -18.87 1.99
C LYS A 65 -5.40 -20.31 1.64
N PRO A 66 -5.89 -20.87 0.51
CA PRO A 66 -6.89 -20.27 -0.39
C PRO A 66 -8.28 -20.26 0.27
N TRP A 67 -8.98 -19.13 0.17
CA TRP A 67 -10.35 -19.04 0.67
C TRP A 67 -11.29 -19.64 -0.39
N ILE A 68 -11.88 -20.79 -0.08
CA ILE A 68 -12.81 -21.51 -0.96
C ILE A 68 -14.21 -20.95 -0.74
N ILE A 69 -14.84 -20.51 -1.83
CA ILE A 69 -16.22 -20.01 -1.84
C ILE A 69 -17.09 -21.00 -2.63
N LYS A 70 -18.00 -21.68 -1.95
CA LYS A 70 -18.93 -22.63 -2.56
C LYS A 70 -19.96 -21.94 -3.44
N PRO A 71 -20.62 -22.66 -4.37
CA PRO A 71 -21.76 -22.13 -5.12
C PRO A 71 -22.82 -21.52 -4.18
N GLY A 72 -23.25 -20.29 -4.47
CA GLY A 72 -24.22 -19.54 -3.68
C GLY A 72 -23.67 -18.92 -2.39
N GLU A 73 -22.44 -19.25 -1.97
CA GLU A 73 -21.84 -18.73 -0.73
C GLU A 73 -21.51 -17.23 -0.87
N LYS A 74 -21.74 -16.49 0.23
CA LYS A 74 -21.46 -15.06 0.33
C LYS A 74 -20.18 -14.83 1.13
N GLY A 75 -19.49 -13.74 0.82
CA GLY A 75 -18.32 -13.29 1.57
C GLY A 75 -18.17 -11.77 1.54
N SER A 76 -17.25 -11.26 2.35
CA SER A 76 -16.86 -9.86 2.32
C SER A 76 -15.34 -9.67 2.27
N ILE A 77 -14.92 -8.56 1.65
CA ILE A 77 -13.54 -8.10 1.58
C ILE A 77 -13.44 -6.76 2.30
N PRO A 78 -12.97 -6.73 3.55
CA PRO A 78 -12.74 -5.49 4.27
C PRO A 78 -11.45 -4.81 3.78
N ILE A 79 -11.52 -3.51 3.50
CA ILE A 79 -10.42 -2.67 3.05
C ILE A 79 -10.36 -1.43 3.93
N THR A 80 -9.25 -1.22 4.64
CA THR A 80 -9.01 -0.03 5.44
C THR A 80 -8.01 0.88 4.74
N MET A 81 -8.38 2.14 4.52
CA MET A 81 -7.50 3.15 3.95
C MET A 81 -7.03 4.12 5.04
N ASP A 82 -5.72 4.17 5.24
CA ASP A 82 -5.06 5.18 6.07
C ASP A 82 -5.02 6.52 5.33
N VAL A 83 -5.59 7.56 5.90
CA VAL A 83 -5.67 8.91 5.32
C VAL A 83 -4.80 9.94 6.04
N ARG A 84 -4.00 9.53 7.03
CA ARG A 84 -3.09 10.42 7.77
C ARG A 84 -2.15 11.19 6.84
N GLY A 85 -2.11 12.51 7.03
CA GLY A 85 -1.23 13.41 6.28
C GLY A 85 -1.58 13.54 4.80
N LYS A 86 -2.76 13.06 4.38
CA LYS A 86 -3.25 13.18 3.01
C LYS A 86 -4.39 14.20 2.96
N VAL A 87 -4.54 14.86 1.81
CA VAL A 87 -5.57 15.89 1.60
C VAL A 87 -6.17 15.74 0.20
N GLY A 88 -7.39 16.24 0.01
CA GLY A 88 -8.09 16.18 -1.27
C GLY A 88 -8.62 14.77 -1.58
N ILE A 89 -8.69 14.45 -2.87
CA ILE A 89 -9.30 13.20 -3.33
C ILE A 89 -8.22 12.13 -3.52
N ILE A 90 -8.41 11.00 -2.85
CA ILE A 90 -7.52 9.86 -2.88
C ILE A 90 -8.26 8.68 -3.47
N GLU A 91 -7.68 8.10 -4.51
CA GLU A 91 -8.21 6.91 -5.16
C GLU A 91 -7.17 5.79 -5.09
N LYS A 92 -7.61 4.60 -4.69
CA LYS A 92 -6.76 3.42 -4.50
C LYS A 92 -7.47 2.17 -4.97
N ASP A 93 -6.72 1.37 -5.73
CA ASP A 93 -7.16 0.06 -6.18
C ASP A 93 -6.63 -1.06 -5.29
N SER A 94 -7.48 -2.07 -5.10
CA SER A 94 -7.15 -3.37 -4.51
C SER A 94 -7.49 -4.48 -5.48
N THR A 95 -6.54 -5.36 -5.71
CA THR A 95 -6.62 -6.45 -6.68
C THR A 95 -6.84 -7.77 -5.96
N ILE A 96 -7.91 -8.47 -6.31
CA ILE A 96 -8.26 -9.80 -5.78
C ILE A 96 -8.03 -10.83 -6.88
N VAL A 97 -7.16 -11.79 -6.61
CA VAL A 97 -6.83 -12.88 -7.53
C VAL A 97 -7.63 -14.12 -7.16
N THR A 98 -8.35 -14.66 -8.14
CA THR A 98 -9.17 -15.86 -7.98
C THR A 98 -8.73 -16.96 -8.94
N SER A 99 -9.22 -18.18 -8.74
CA SER A 99 -9.05 -19.30 -9.68
C SER A 99 -9.69 -19.06 -11.06
N SER A 100 -10.50 -18.01 -11.22
CA SER A 100 -11.25 -17.72 -12.44
C SER A 100 -10.98 -16.31 -12.99
N GLY A 101 -9.92 -15.65 -12.52
CA GLY A 101 -9.51 -14.32 -12.97
C GLY A 101 -9.24 -13.34 -11.84
N THR A 102 -9.04 -12.07 -12.20
CA THR A 102 -8.65 -11.01 -11.28
C THR A 102 -9.69 -9.89 -11.27
N VAL A 103 -10.20 -9.53 -10.09
CA VAL A 103 -11.12 -8.38 -9.92
C VAL A 103 -10.39 -7.22 -9.24
N VAL A 104 -10.71 -5.99 -9.67
CA VAL A 104 -10.17 -4.76 -9.09
C VAL A 104 -11.30 -4.04 -8.35
N LEU A 105 -11.06 -3.73 -7.08
CA LEU A 105 -11.95 -2.97 -6.21
C LEU A 105 -11.35 -1.58 -5.98
N THR A 106 -12.10 -0.54 -6.34
CA THR A 106 -11.65 0.86 -6.24
C THR A 106 -12.25 1.52 -5.00
N THR A 107 -11.39 2.14 -4.20
CA THR A 107 -11.78 2.93 -3.03
C THR A 107 -11.40 4.39 -3.25
N LYS A 108 -12.35 5.29 -3.01
CA LYS A 108 -12.15 6.73 -3.18
C LYS A 108 -12.53 7.46 -1.91
N VAL A 109 -11.61 8.24 -1.34
CA VAL A 109 -11.91 9.14 -0.23
C VAL A 109 -11.71 10.58 -0.66
N ALA A 110 -12.71 11.41 -0.41
CA ALA A 110 -12.54 12.85 -0.40
C ALA A 110 -12.28 13.28 1.05
N ILE A 111 -11.06 13.77 1.31
CA ILE A 111 -10.67 14.30 2.61
C ILE A 111 -10.99 15.79 2.59
N GLY A 112 -11.84 16.23 3.52
CA GLY A 112 -12.10 17.66 3.72
C GLY A 112 -10.78 18.41 3.92
N ALA A 113 -10.67 19.63 3.38
CA ALA A 113 -9.53 20.48 3.71
C ALA A 113 -9.52 20.64 5.23
N ASP A 114 -8.41 20.24 5.87
CA ASP A 114 -8.23 20.34 7.31
C ASP A 114 -8.52 21.78 7.77
N THR A 115 -9.61 21.97 8.51
CA THR A 115 -9.95 23.23 9.19
C THR A 115 -9.43 23.23 10.64
N SER A 116 -8.73 22.17 11.08
CA SER A 116 -8.22 22.01 12.43
C SER A 116 -6.79 21.51 12.47
N THR A 117 -5.86 22.32 11.97
CA THR A 117 -4.64 22.58 12.75
C THR A 117 -4.32 24.06 12.71
N THR A 118 -4.09 24.60 13.89
CA THR A 118 -3.50 25.91 14.13
C THR A 118 -2.35 26.23 13.16
N GLY A 119 -2.63 27.12 12.20
CA GLY A 119 -1.61 27.82 11.41
C GLY A 119 -1.35 27.29 9.99
N GLY A 120 -2.19 27.69 9.03
CA GLY A 120 -1.77 27.81 7.63
C GLY A 120 -2.89 27.62 6.60
N ALA A 121 -3.17 28.69 5.85
CA ALA A 121 -3.92 28.75 4.58
C ALA A 121 -3.63 27.55 3.63
N PRO A 122 -4.50 27.28 2.61
CA PRO A 122 -4.27 26.23 1.62
C PRO A 122 -2.80 26.23 1.19
N ARG A 123 -2.11 25.13 1.47
CA ARG A 123 -0.65 25.07 1.44
C ARG A 123 -0.18 25.40 0.02
N ARG A 124 0.19 26.66 -0.24
CA ARG A 124 0.89 27.06 -1.45
C ARG A 124 2.08 26.13 -1.62
N GLU A 125 2.42 25.82 -2.86
CA GLU A 125 3.62 25.04 -3.10
C GLU A 125 4.81 25.75 -2.43
N ARG A 126 5.59 24.98 -1.66
CA ARG A 126 6.78 25.52 -0.99
C ARG A 126 7.80 25.93 -2.04
N SER A 127 8.44 27.07 -1.86
CA SER A 127 9.50 27.53 -2.75
C SER A 127 10.71 26.59 -2.70
N ALA A 128 11.63 26.73 -3.65
CA ALA A 128 12.88 25.97 -3.65
C ALA A 128 13.73 26.28 -2.41
N GLU A 129 13.73 27.54 -1.97
CA GLU A 129 14.45 28.04 -0.79
C GLU A 129 13.87 27.45 0.50
N GLU A 130 12.55 27.43 0.64
CA GLU A 130 11.88 26.80 1.78
C GLU A 130 12.17 25.30 1.83
N ARG A 131 12.17 24.62 0.68
CA ARG A 131 12.55 23.20 0.60
C ARG A 131 14.02 23.01 1.00
N ALA A 132 14.93 23.85 0.52
CA ALA A 132 16.35 23.79 0.87
C ALA A 132 16.60 24.04 2.37
N ALA A 133 15.89 25.00 2.97
CA ALA A 133 15.97 25.28 4.41
C ALA A 133 15.47 24.09 5.24
N ASN A 134 14.34 23.48 4.84
CA ASN A 134 13.81 22.27 5.50
C ASN A 134 14.79 21.09 5.40
N LEU A 135 15.49 20.93 4.27
CA LEU A 135 16.53 19.91 4.13
C LEU A 135 17.74 20.15 5.04
N LYS A 136 18.19 21.41 5.17
CA LYS A 136 19.27 21.77 6.09
C LYS A 136 18.90 21.45 7.54
N LEU A 137 17.68 21.77 7.95
CA LEU A 137 17.17 21.45 9.28
C LEU A 137 17.11 19.93 9.50
N ALA A 138 16.60 19.18 8.52
CA ALA A 138 16.53 17.72 8.61
C ALA A 138 17.93 17.07 8.68
N ALA A 139 18.93 17.66 8.03
CA ALA A 139 20.32 17.17 8.06
C ALA A 139 20.97 17.29 9.44
N GLN A 140 20.57 18.26 10.27
CA GLN A 140 21.10 18.43 11.62
C GLN A 140 20.72 17.28 12.54
N ASN A 141 19.51 16.73 12.37
CA ASN A 141 19.03 15.62 13.17
C ASN A 141 18.11 14.72 12.33
N ARG A 142 18.70 13.71 11.71
CA ARG A 142 17.95 12.70 10.93
C ARG A 142 16.88 11.96 11.74
N GLN A 143 16.95 11.97 13.08
CA GLN A 143 15.97 11.34 13.97
C GLN A 143 14.86 12.28 14.44
N ALA A 144 14.86 13.55 14.02
CA ALA A 144 13.86 14.54 14.45
C ALA A 144 12.42 14.12 14.14
N VAL A 145 12.23 13.36 13.04
CA VAL A 145 10.92 12.89 12.58
C VAL A 145 10.23 11.94 13.58
N PHE A 146 10.98 11.35 14.52
CA PHE A 146 10.44 10.46 15.56
C PHE A 146 10.24 11.14 16.92
N LYS A 147 10.29 12.48 16.98
CA LYS A 147 10.23 13.24 18.23
C LYS A 147 9.07 14.24 18.22
N ASN A 148 8.66 14.67 19.41
CA ASN A 148 7.66 15.72 19.63
C ASN A 148 6.35 15.42 18.86
N ASN A 149 5.68 16.46 18.35
CA ASN A 149 4.44 16.34 17.59
C ASN A 149 4.57 15.53 16.28
N CYS A 150 5.79 15.22 15.82
CA CYS A 150 6.00 14.36 14.66
C CYS A 150 5.66 12.88 14.95
N VAL A 151 5.66 12.47 16.23
CA VAL A 151 5.34 11.10 16.68
C VAL A 151 3.94 10.67 16.26
N GLU A 152 2.97 11.59 16.25
CA GLU A 152 1.57 11.32 15.90
C GLU A 152 1.42 10.75 14.49
N CYS A 153 2.21 11.25 13.55
CA CYS A 153 2.13 10.88 12.14
C CYS A 153 3.22 9.89 11.72
N HIS A 154 4.40 9.91 12.36
CA HIS A 154 5.55 9.10 11.91
C HIS A 154 5.87 7.90 12.79
N VAL A 155 5.33 7.83 14.02
CA VAL A 155 5.63 6.75 14.98
C VAL A 155 4.37 5.95 15.31
N LYS A 156 3.33 6.60 15.86
CA LYS A 156 2.09 5.90 16.27
C LYS A 156 1.49 5.04 15.14
N PRO A 157 1.45 5.50 13.87
CA PRO A 157 0.88 4.69 12.79
C PRO A 157 1.65 3.40 12.53
N THR A 158 2.90 3.29 12.96
CA THR A 158 3.74 2.10 12.76
C THR A 158 3.47 0.99 13.78
N VAL A 159 2.81 1.31 14.90
CA VAL A 159 2.57 0.38 16.00
C VAL A 159 1.71 -0.80 15.51
N GLY A 160 2.14 -2.02 15.83
CA GLY A 160 1.45 -3.26 15.45
C GLY A 160 1.56 -3.66 13.96
N LYS A 161 2.01 -2.76 13.08
CA LYS A 161 2.16 -3.04 11.65
C LYS A 161 3.42 -3.87 11.36
N ARG A 162 3.34 -4.71 10.33
CA ARG A 162 4.46 -5.55 9.84
C ARG A 162 4.50 -5.61 8.32
N GLY A 163 5.66 -6.03 7.78
CA GLY A 163 5.88 -6.29 6.36
C GLY A 163 5.39 -5.14 5.48
N ARG A 164 4.47 -5.46 4.56
CA ARG A 164 3.93 -4.51 3.58
C ARG A 164 3.26 -3.27 4.21
N GLN A 165 2.45 -3.47 5.26
CA GLN A 165 1.74 -2.38 5.92
C GLN A 165 2.71 -1.43 6.62
N LEU A 166 3.72 -2.01 7.27
CA LEU A 166 4.77 -1.25 7.91
C LEU A 166 5.60 -0.49 6.87
N TYR A 167 5.96 -1.13 5.75
CA TYR A 167 6.65 -0.45 4.65
C TYR A 167 5.85 0.76 4.15
N ALA A 168 4.57 0.59 3.84
CA ALA A 168 3.74 1.68 3.33
C ALA A 168 3.65 2.85 4.31
N THR A 169 3.64 2.56 5.62
CA THR A 169 3.48 3.56 6.68
C THR A 169 4.80 4.27 7.02
N ALA A 170 5.91 3.53 7.08
CA ALA A 170 7.19 4.05 7.60
C ALA A 170 8.18 4.42 6.48
N CYS A 171 8.18 3.69 5.37
CA CYS A 171 9.18 3.83 4.30
C CYS A 171 8.59 4.48 3.03
N GLY A 172 7.40 4.02 2.62
CA GLY A 172 6.74 4.44 1.39
C GLY A 172 6.39 5.94 1.37
N ILE A 173 6.19 6.55 2.53
CA ILE A 173 5.94 8.00 2.66
C ILE A 173 7.07 8.86 2.08
N CYS A 174 8.30 8.33 2.01
CA CYS A 174 9.43 9.00 1.38
C CYS A 174 9.79 8.34 0.04
N HIS A 175 9.90 7.00 0.02
CA HIS A 175 10.41 6.27 -1.13
C HIS A 175 9.41 6.12 -2.28
N ASP A 176 8.10 6.10 -1.99
CA ASP A 176 7.03 5.95 -2.98
C ASP A 176 6.29 7.29 -3.22
N ALA A 177 6.77 8.40 -2.65
CA ALA A 177 6.15 9.72 -2.82
C ALA A 177 6.30 10.26 -4.25
N LYS A 178 5.21 10.83 -4.78
CA LYS A 178 5.15 11.42 -6.13
C LYS A 178 6.15 12.57 -6.30
N ASN A 179 6.17 13.49 -5.33
CA ASN A 179 7.03 14.67 -5.32
C ASN A 179 8.19 14.47 -4.32
N ARG A 180 8.94 13.37 -4.45
CA ARG A 180 10.11 13.09 -3.61
C ARG A 180 11.36 13.85 -4.08
N ALA A 181 12.28 14.12 -3.17
CA ALA A 181 13.57 14.69 -3.54
C ALA A 181 14.40 13.67 -4.35
N PRO A 182 15.22 14.12 -5.33
CA PRO A 182 15.89 13.23 -6.28
C PRO A 182 16.91 12.28 -5.63
N PHE A 183 17.47 12.65 -4.47
CA PHE A 183 18.40 11.79 -3.72
C PHE A 183 17.70 10.68 -2.92
N VAL A 184 16.36 10.67 -2.84
CA VAL A 184 15.62 9.58 -2.19
C VAL A 184 15.62 8.38 -3.12
N THR A 185 16.26 7.30 -2.66
CA THR A 185 16.42 6.07 -3.44
C THR A 185 15.07 5.47 -3.84
N GLU A 186 14.94 5.10 -5.11
CA GLU A 186 13.82 4.29 -5.58
C GLU A 186 14.10 2.83 -5.19
N LEU A 187 13.40 2.33 -4.17
CA LEU A 187 13.71 1.03 -3.57
C LEU A 187 13.35 -0.15 -4.49
N ARG A 188 12.41 0.02 -5.42
CA ARG A 188 11.95 -1.03 -6.34
C ARG A 188 13.02 -1.34 -7.39
N ALA A 189 13.76 -0.33 -7.84
CA ALA A 189 14.84 -0.44 -8.79
C ALA A 189 16.03 -1.23 -8.22
N ILE A 190 16.33 -1.07 -6.93
CA ILE A 190 17.46 -1.75 -6.29
C ILE A 190 17.10 -3.11 -5.67
N ALA A 191 15.81 -3.49 -5.67
CA ALA A 191 15.30 -4.65 -4.94
C ALA A 191 15.94 -5.99 -5.37
N LYS A 192 16.36 -6.13 -6.63
CA LYS A 192 16.97 -7.36 -7.16
C LYS A 192 18.42 -7.58 -6.71
N GLY A 193 19.12 -6.52 -6.32
CA GLY A 193 20.57 -6.56 -6.09
C GLY A 193 21.00 -6.53 -4.62
N LYS A 194 20.05 -6.58 -3.68
CA LYS A 194 20.32 -6.37 -2.25
C LYS A 194 19.87 -7.56 -1.41
N ASP A 195 20.72 -7.97 -0.48
CA ASP A 195 20.49 -9.09 0.42
C ASP A 195 19.87 -8.65 1.76
N ARG A 196 19.62 -9.62 2.64
CA ARG A 196 19.02 -9.36 3.95
C ARG A 196 19.88 -8.45 4.83
N ALA A 197 21.21 -8.63 4.78
CA ALA A 197 22.14 -7.85 5.60
C ALA A 197 22.12 -6.38 5.19
N TYR A 198 22.11 -6.09 3.89
CA TYR A 198 21.96 -4.74 3.37
C TYR A 198 20.69 -4.08 3.89
N TRP A 199 19.53 -4.75 3.76
CA TRP A 199 18.26 -4.17 4.19
C TRP A 199 18.20 -3.97 5.71
N ASP A 200 18.69 -4.93 6.50
CA ASP A 200 18.72 -4.80 7.95
C ASP A 200 19.58 -3.61 8.37
N GLN A 201 20.81 -3.50 7.87
CA GLN A 201 21.72 -2.38 8.15
C GLN A 201 21.08 -1.02 7.85
N TRP A 202 20.50 -0.87 6.64
CA TRP A 202 19.94 0.42 6.22
C TRP A 202 18.67 0.79 6.97
N ILE A 203 17.83 -0.18 7.34
CA ILE A 203 16.61 0.09 8.10
C ILE A 203 16.95 0.38 9.57
N ARG A 204 17.75 -0.49 10.18
CA ARG A 204 18.04 -0.48 11.61
C ARG A 204 18.90 0.71 11.99
N ASP A 205 20.05 0.83 11.34
CA ASP A 205 21.08 1.80 11.72
C ASP A 205 21.15 2.97 10.73
N SER A 206 20.72 2.72 9.49
CA SER A 206 20.91 3.64 8.37
C SER A 206 22.39 4.08 8.32
N LYS A 207 22.71 5.22 7.72
CA LYS A 207 24.08 5.75 7.65
C LYS A 207 24.15 7.18 8.23
N PRO A 208 25.08 7.48 9.16
CA PRO A 208 25.36 8.83 9.60
C PRO A 208 25.65 9.78 8.42
N GLY A 209 25.19 11.02 8.52
CA GLY A 209 25.31 12.02 7.45
C GLY A 209 24.29 11.86 6.32
N THR A 210 23.42 10.85 6.36
CA THR A 210 22.26 10.77 5.46
C THR A 210 21.01 11.34 6.12
N LEU A 211 20.05 11.75 5.28
CA LEU A 211 18.73 12.20 5.72
C LEU A 211 17.80 11.06 6.12
N MET A 212 18.18 9.80 5.85
CA MET A 212 17.36 8.65 6.20
C MET A 212 17.48 8.38 7.71
N PRO A 213 16.37 8.43 8.46
CA PRO A 213 16.38 8.08 9.88
C PRO A 213 16.78 6.61 10.08
N ALA A 214 17.35 6.32 11.24
CA ALA A 214 17.56 4.96 11.70
C ALA A 214 16.32 4.49 12.45
N PHE A 215 15.72 3.37 12.05
CA PHE A 215 14.47 2.90 12.65
C PHE A 215 14.68 2.01 13.88
N GLY A 216 15.90 1.53 14.12
CA GLY A 216 16.24 0.72 15.28
C GLY A 216 16.30 1.53 16.58
N LYS A 217 15.88 0.89 17.69
CA LYS A 217 15.87 1.48 19.03
C LYS A 217 17.22 2.03 19.47
N LYS A 218 18.32 1.39 19.08
CA LYS A 218 19.71 1.82 19.36
C LYS A 218 19.97 3.28 18.97
N HIS A 219 19.32 3.76 17.92
CA HIS A 219 19.48 5.13 17.42
C HIS A 219 18.29 6.04 17.77
N GLY A 220 17.36 5.58 18.61
CA GLY A 220 16.12 6.31 18.93
C GLY A 220 15.01 6.13 17.88
N GLY A 221 15.09 5.10 17.04
CA GLY A 221 14.03 4.76 16.09
C GLY A 221 12.84 4.05 16.74
N PRO A 222 11.67 4.02 16.07
CA PRO A 222 10.43 3.54 16.69
C PRO A 222 10.26 2.02 16.65
N LEU A 223 10.97 1.30 15.77
CA LEU A 223 10.67 -0.08 15.44
C LEU A 223 11.37 -1.08 16.36
N ASP A 224 10.67 -2.17 16.68
CA ASP A 224 11.24 -3.33 17.36
C ASP A 224 11.92 -4.34 16.39
N GLU A 225 12.58 -5.35 16.95
CA GLU A 225 13.26 -6.40 16.18
C GLU A 225 12.34 -7.20 15.26
N SER A 226 11.12 -7.49 15.71
CA SER A 226 10.12 -8.24 14.93
C SER A 226 9.68 -7.43 13.71
N GLN A 227 9.44 -6.14 13.91
CA GLN A 227 9.06 -5.20 12.87
C GLN A 227 10.18 -5.05 11.83
N ILE A 228 11.43 -4.84 12.25
CA ILE A 228 12.58 -4.74 11.34
C ILE A 228 12.75 -6.03 10.54
N LYS A 229 12.75 -7.19 11.19
CA LYS A 229 12.82 -8.50 10.51
C LYS A 229 11.70 -8.68 9.48
N SER A 230 10.48 -8.22 9.81
CA SER A 230 9.34 -8.30 8.89
C SER A 230 9.53 -7.41 7.65
N LEU A 231 10.13 -6.22 7.79
CA LEU A 231 10.47 -5.35 6.68
C LEU A 231 11.55 -5.96 5.79
N VAL A 232 12.60 -6.53 6.40
CA VAL A 232 13.69 -7.20 5.67
C VAL A 232 13.14 -8.38 4.85
N VAL A 233 12.27 -9.20 5.42
CA VAL A 233 11.58 -10.30 4.69
C VAL A 233 10.76 -9.75 3.53
N TYR A 234 9.99 -8.68 3.77
CA TYR A 234 9.17 -8.06 2.73
C TYR A 234 10.04 -7.55 1.57
N LEU A 235 11.08 -6.77 1.85
CA LEU A 235 11.94 -6.16 0.83
C LEU A 235 12.77 -7.18 0.04
N THR A 236 13.16 -8.29 0.66
CA THR A 236 13.95 -9.34 -0.01
C THR A 236 13.10 -10.30 -0.83
N ARG A 237 11.90 -10.66 -0.36
CA ARG A 237 11.11 -11.74 -0.95
C ARG A 237 9.83 -11.27 -1.63
N ILE A 238 9.07 -10.41 -0.97
CA ILE A 238 7.69 -10.07 -1.39
C ILE A 238 7.72 -8.89 -2.35
N PHE A 239 8.49 -7.85 -2.03
CA PHE A 239 8.60 -6.64 -2.83
C PHE A 239 9.03 -6.89 -4.28
N PRO A 240 10.04 -7.74 -4.58
CA PRO A 240 10.40 -8.07 -5.95
C PRO A 240 9.33 -8.90 -6.67
N ARG A 241 8.57 -9.74 -5.93
CA ARG A 241 7.49 -10.54 -6.50
C ARG A 241 6.30 -9.66 -6.88
N GLU A 242 5.89 -8.73 -6.01
CA GLU A 242 4.81 -7.76 -6.31
C GLU A 242 5.10 -6.96 -7.59
N LEU A 243 6.36 -6.58 -7.81
CA LEU A 243 6.78 -5.89 -9.04
C LEU A 243 6.58 -6.75 -10.28
N LYS A 244 7.05 -8.01 -10.24
CA LYS A 244 6.86 -8.97 -11.35
C LYS A 244 5.39 -9.20 -11.64
N THR A 245 4.58 -9.39 -10.61
CA THR A 245 3.13 -9.58 -10.75
C THR A 245 2.47 -8.36 -11.37
N LYS A 246 2.80 -7.15 -10.90
CA LYS A 246 2.26 -5.91 -11.47
C LYS A 246 2.63 -5.74 -12.95
N GLN A 247 3.89 -5.98 -13.31
CA GLN A 247 4.35 -5.93 -14.70
C GLN A 247 3.64 -6.98 -15.59
N ALA A 248 3.45 -8.19 -15.07
CA ALA A 248 2.73 -9.25 -15.79
C ALA A 248 1.25 -8.87 -16.01
N ILE A 249 0.59 -8.28 -15.02
CA ILE A 249 -0.79 -7.80 -15.14
C ILE A 249 -0.88 -6.65 -16.15
N GLU A 250 0.02 -5.66 -16.07
CA GLU A 250 0.05 -4.55 -17.02
C GLU A 250 0.34 -5.01 -18.46
N ALA A 251 1.20 -6.01 -18.64
CA ALA A 251 1.47 -6.62 -19.92
C ALA A 251 0.25 -7.39 -20.46
N ALA A 252 -0.39 -8.23 -19.64
CA ALA A 252 -1.58 -9.00 -20.02
C ALA A 252 -2.77 -8.08 -20.39
N SER A 253 -2.96 -6.98 -19.65
CA SER A 253 -3.97 -5.97 -19.96
C SER A 253 -3.71 -5.23 -21.27
N LYS A 254 -2.45 -5.09 -21.70
CA LYS A 254 -2.07 -4.45 -22.97
C LYS A 254 -2.15 -5.40 -24.17
N THR A 255 -2.03 -6.71 -23.97
CA THR A 255 -2.04 -7.71 -25.05
C THR A 255 -3.39 -8.39 -25.26
N GLY A 256 -4.39 -8.14 -24.40
CA GLY A 256 -5.68 -8.83 -24.46
C GLY A 256 -5.58 -10.34 -24.20
N ALA A 257 -4.50 -10.82 -23.59
CA ALA A 257 -4.21 -12.24 -23.43
C ALA A 257 -4.94 -12.85 -22.22
N LYS A 258 -5.56 -14.01 -22.42
CA LYS A 258 -6.31 -14.77 -21.40
C LYS A 258 -5.44 -15.18 -20.21
N PRO A 259 -5.98 -15.13 -18.97
CA PRO A 259 -5.28 -15.57 -17.77
C PRO A 259 -5.24 -17.11 -17.69
N GLY A 260 -4.35 -17.72 -18.47
CA GLY A 260 -4.01 -19.16 -18.42
C GLY A 260 -2.51 -19.43 -18.29
N GLU A 261 -1.65 -18.44 -18.52
CA GLU A 261 -0.19 -18.55 -18.45
C GLU A 261 0.36 -17.57 -17.41
N LEU A 262 0.12 -17.83 -16.13
CA LEU A 262 0.86 -17.21 -15.04
C LEU A 262 1.62 -18.30 -14.29
N PRO A 263 2.97 -18.23 -14.15
CA PRO A 263 3.71 -19.27 -13.45
C PRO A 263 3.39 -19.21 -11.96
N LEU A 264 2.75 -20.27 -11.47
CA LEU A 264 2.53 -20.56 -10.06
C LEU A 264 3.89 -20.85 -9.37
N LYS A 265 4.50 -19.87 -8.68
CA LYS A 265 5.55 -20.08 -7.64
C LYS A 265 5.63 -18.94 -6.60
#